data_AF-A0A2A4U4U3-F1
#
_entry.id   AF-A0A2A4U4U3-F1
#
_cell.length_a   1.000
_cell.length_b   1.000
_cell.length_c   1.000
_cell.angle_alpha   90.00
_cell.angle_beta   90.00
_cell.angle_gamma   90.00
#
_symmetry.space_group_name_H-M   'P 1'
#
loop_
_entity.id
_entity.type
_entity.pdbx_description
1 polymer ?
#
loop_
_entity_poly.entity_id
_entity_poly.type
_entity_poly.pdbx_seq_one_letter_code
_entity_poly.pdbx_strand_id
1 'polypeptide(L)'
;MKQFFGPLLVAGGLLSVVTPAYAEDINILVGPKKSAAYDAAKAKADNQNIFAAKSIGKAFSIAVKQLAACKTCTVNIKIAAGEFKGKAKTGHWMFPDTQTPQATLRILGGYGDDFTTRSPFTTPTRLLTADTRARAVIQFEGKKHALKQLYLSGLTFDVAPGNVYDPKNNNLRKDSSSSSSVLAFGYLTTDKLVIADNTFLNAANGVAQPLVRAMTEKSEVIIRNNFVLNNIMAWKVSSASYRNQLNRYVIRNNSFILNWPYNPDPTTSNPGTLEIGNKYTANQIEITKNLFAYNAGGAIHAQWDDFKGPPLAITDNLFWGNGSLFAATDPDAAAVVGKFNGSPKYVLLTSDDAEDFDWDVENNVSFDPGLHVQVKPFQAAGNKVAVMAAGAAPNEPAAKAPVAPDEAAVDPAMAELAAMLGEDMVADTPSTEVATEDPYASDEYAGLGFGDDAGGDVDIQGFATRLYVEGQLPFPTKAQAVGYGANANLVEAF
;
A
#
# COMPACT_ATOMS: atom_id res chain seq x y z
N MET A 1 -2.30 39.21 -83.71
CA MET A 1 -2.92 38.14 -82.89
C MET A 1 -3.21 38.71 -81.52
N LYS A 2 -4.49 38.85 -81.15
CA LYS A 2 -4.90 39.40 -79.84
C LYS A 2 -4.92 38.28 -78.80
N GLN A 3 -4.08 38.39 -77.76
CA GLN A 3 -4.06 37.48 -76.61
C GLN A 3 -5.11 37.89 -75.57
N PHE A 4 -5.90 36.91 -75.14
CA PHE A 4 -6.87 37.00 -74.05
C PHE A 4 -6.15 36.92 -72.70
N PHE A 5 -6.37 37.90 -71.82
CA PHE A 5 -6.10 37.80 -70.38
C PHE A 5 -7.45 37.65 -69.66
N GLY A 6 -7.65 36.51 -69.00
CA GLY A 6 -8.76 36.29 -68.06
C GLY A 6 -8.31 36.53 -66.61
N PRO A 7 -9.21 37.00 -65.72
CA PRO A 7 -8.86 37.29 -64.34
C PRO A 7 -8.78 36.01 -63.50
N LEU A 8 -7.69 35.89 -62.73
CA LEU A 8 -7.46 34.83 -61.75
C LEU A 8 -8.26 35.13 -60.48
N LEU A 9 -9.25 34.28 -60.17
CA LEU A 9 -10.03 34.36 -58.94
C LEU A 9 -9.22 33.79 -57.78
N VAL A 10 -8.74 34.64 -56.86
CA VAL A 10 -8.02 34.21 -55.65
C VAL A 10 -9.05 33.87 -54.58
N ALA A 11 -9.31 32.57 -54.37
CA ALA A 11 -10.12 32.08 -53.27
C ALA A 11 -9.33 32.19 -51.95
N GLY A 12 -9.61 33.24 -51.17
CA GLY A 12 -9.06 33.43 -49.82
C GLY A 12 -9.71 32.47 -48.83
N GLY A 13 -9.17 31.27 -48.69
CA GLY A 13 -9.52 30.35 -47.60
C GLY A 13 -8.96 30.88 -46.28
N LEU A 14 -9.84 31.31 -45.36
CA LEU A 14 -9.47 31.51 -43.96
C LEU A 14 -8.99 30.16 -43.40
N LEU A 15 -7.67 30.01 -43.23
CA LEU A 15 -7.11 28.97 -42.36
C LEU A 15 -7.41 29.36 -40.91
N SER A 16 -8.48 28.80 -40.34
CA SER A 16 -8.72 28.84 -38.90
C SER A 16 -7.61 28.03 -38.22
N VAL A 17 -6.63 28.73 -37.65
CA VAL A 17 -5.63 28.13 -36.76
C VAL A 17 -6.38 27.67 -35.51
N VAL A 18 -6.73 26.38 -35.45
CA VAL A 18 -7.23 25.76 -34.23
C VAL A 18 -6.05 25.69 -33.28
N THR A 19 -5.89 26.69 -32.41
CA THR A 19 -4.99 26.58 -31.27
C THR A 19 -5.47 25.41 -30.43
N PRO A 20 -4.60 24.41 -30.12
CA PRO A 20 -5.00 23.33 -29.23
C PRO A 20 -5.48 23.95 -27.92
N ALA A 21 -6.72 23.67 -27.55
CA ALA A 21 -7.23 24.06 -26.25
C ALA A 21 -6.30 23.42 -25.20
N TYR A 22 -5.62 24.25 -24.41
CA TYR A 22 -4.81 23.76 -23.31
C TYR A 22 -5.71 22.92 -22.39
N ALA A 23 -5.20 21.79 -21.92
CA ALA A 23 -5.90 21.00 -20.92
C ALA A 23 -6.16 21.88 -19.70
N GLU A 24 -7.44 22.18 -19.42
CA GLU A 24 -7.81 23.05 -18.30
C GLU A 24 -7.50 22.36 -16.97
N ASP A 25 -6.89 23.09 -16.03
CA ASP A 25 -6.68 22.61 -14.67
C ASP A 25 -7.88 22.95 -13.80
N ILE A 26 -8.63 21.93 -13.39
CA ILE A 26 -9.77 22.09 -12.50
C ILE A 26 -9.34 21.79 -11.06
N ASN A 27 -9.51 22.74 -10.15
CA ASN A 27 -9.13 22.64 -8.76
C ASN A 27 -10.35 22.45 -7.86
N ILE A 28 -10.30 21.46 -6.96
CA ILE A 28 -11.30 21.20 -5.94
C ILE A 28 -10.62 21.34 -4.58
N LEU A 29 -10.89 22.44 -3.89
CA LEU A 29 -10.31 22.78 -2.59
C LEU A 29 -11.16 22.14 -1.48
N VAL A 30 -10.54 21.29 -0.67
CA VAL A 30 -11.22 20.50 0.37
C VAL A 30 -10.78 20.94 1.75
N GLY A 31 -11.71 21.47 2.53
CA GLY A 31 -11.52 21.79 3.93
C GLY A 31 -12.60 21.15 4.80
N PRO A 32 -12.31 20.75 6.05
CA PRO A 32 -13.33 20.28 6.99
C PRO A 32 -14.45 21.31 7.18
N LYS A 33 -15.69 20.84 7.38
CA LYS A 33 -16.82 21.76 7.62
C LYS A 33 -16.55 22.63 8.85
N LYS A 34 -16.77 23.95 8.73
CA LYS A 34 -16.51 24.97 9.77
C LYS A 34 -15.02 25.15 10.13
N SER A 35 -14.10 24.92 9.19
CA SER A 35 -12.69 25.27 9.35
C SER A 35 -12.31 26.50 8.53
N ALA A 36 -11.20 27.15 8.92
CA ALA A 36 -10.58 28.22 8.14
C ALA A 36 -10.28 27.77 6.70
N ALA A 37 -9.78 26.54 6.51
CA ALA A 37 -9.61 25.97 5.19
C ALA A 37 -10.89 25.95 4.33
N TYR A 38 -12.03 25.53 4.89
CA TYR A 38 -13.27 25.52 4.11
C TYR A 38 -13.77 26.93 3.79
N ASP A 39 -13.57 27.89 4.70
CA ASP A 39 -13.91 29.29 4.45
C ASP A 39 -13.02 29.90 3.35
N ALA A 40 -11.71 29.64 3.37
CA ALA A 40 -10.77 30.03 2.32
C ALA A 40 -11.11 29.36 0.97
N ALA A 41 -11.46 28.07 0.99
CA ALA A 41 -11.89 27.35 -0.21
C ALA A 41 -13.13 27.99 -0.85
N LYS A 42 -14.16 28.35 -0.05
CA LYS A 42 -15.35 29.05 -0.54
C LYS A 42 -15.02 30.43 -1.11
N ALA A 43 -14.13 31.18 -0.45
CA ALA A 43 -13.73 32.50 -0.91
C ALA A 43 -13.01 32.46 -2.27
N LYS A 44 -12.29 31.37 -2.56
CA LYS A 44 -11.59 31.16 -3.84
C LYS A 44 -12.43 30.50 -4.95
N ALA A 45 -13.59 29.93 -4.62
CA ALA A 45 -14.38 29.17 -5.58
C ALA A 45 -15.06 30.06 -6.61
N ASP A 46 -14.89 29.74 -7.89
CA ASP A 46 -15.55 30.40 -9.03
C ASP A 46 -16.67 29.53 -9.64
N ASN A 47 -16.79 28.27 -9.21
CA ASN A 47 -17.71 27.25 -9.74
C ASN A 47 -17.52 26.90 -11.23
N GLN A 48 -16.36 27.25 -11.79
CA GLN A 48 -15.94 26.92 -13.16
C GLN A 48 -14.65 26.10 -13.11
N ASN A 49 -13.56 26.68 -12.62
CA ASN A 49 -12.24 26.07 -12.55
C ASN A 49 -11.82 25.81 -11.09
N ILE A 50 -12.44 26.45 -10.12
CA ILE A 50 -12.17 26.30 -8.69
C ILE A 50 -13.48 26.00 -7.96
N PHE A 51 -13.51 24.84 -7.31
CA PHE A 51 -14.65 24.37 -6.51
C PHE A 51 -14.27 24.24 -5.04
N ALA A 52 -15.21 24.55 -4.15
CA ALA A 52 -15.07 24.28 -2.72
C ALA A 52 -15.83 23.01 -2.32
N ALA A 53 -15.17 22.14 -1.54
CA ALA A 53 -15.79 20.93 -0.98
C ALA A 53 -15.59 20.86 0.54
N LYS A 54 -16.68 20.59 1.26
CA LYS A 54 -16.67 20.42 2.73
C LYS A 54 -16.19 19.04 3.20
N SER A 55 -15.93 18.13 2.27
CA SER A 55 -15.48 16.76 2.53
C SER A 55 -14.88 16.13 1.28
N ILE A 56 -13.99 15.15 1.47
CA ILE A 56 -13.36 14.38 0.39
C ILE A 56 -14.41 13.65 -0.47
N GLY A 57 -15.43 13.05 0.16
CA GLY A 57 -16.50 12.36 -0.60
C GLY A 57 -17.28 13.32 -1.51
N LYS A 58 -17.51 14.57 -1.08
CA LYS A 58 -18.12 15.59 -1.94
C LYS A 58 -17.17 16.00 -3.06
N ALA A 59 -15.88 16.11 -2.77
CA ALA A 59 -14.85 16.39 -3.78
C ALA A 59 -14.80 15.31 -4.86
N PHE A 60 -14.86 14.03 -4.48
CA PHE A 60 -14.93 12.90 -5.43
C PHE A 60 -16.16 13.02 -6.34
N SER A 61 -17.34 13.33 -5.79
CA SER A 61 -18.54 13.55 -6.62
C SER A 61 -18.42 14.73 -7.59
N ILE A 62 -17.67 15.78 -7.24
CA ILE A 62 -17.40 16.89 -8.16
C ILE A 62 -16.40 16.43 -9.22
N ALA A 63 -15.31 15.79 -8.81
CA ALA A 63 -14.24 15.33 -9.70
C ALA A 63 -14.75 14.43 -10.82
N VAL A 64 -15.59 13.43 -10.50
CA VAL A 64 -16.17 12.55 -11.53
C VAL A 64 -16.99 13.31 -12.56
N LYS A 65 -17.78 14.32 -12.13
CA LYS A 65 -18.55 15.15 -13.06
C LYS A 65 -17.62 15.96 -13.97
N GLN A 66 -16.55 16.53 -13.42
CA GLN A 66 -15.62 17.35 -14.17
C GLN A 66 -14.79 16.51 -15.16
N LEU A 67 -14.28 15.35 -14.73
CA LEU A 67 -13.59 14.40 -15.59
C LEU A 67 -14.47 13.99 -16.79
N ALA A 68 -15.75 13.66 -16.53
CA ALA A 68 -16.69 13.28 -17.57
C ALA A 68 -17.01 14.41 -18.55
N ALA A 69 -17.08 15.65 -18.08
CA ALA A 69 -17.35 16.82 -18.90
C ALA A 69 -16.16 17.21 -19.80
N CYS A 70 -14.96 17.27 -19.23
CA CYS A 70 -13.78 17.79 -19.93
C CYS A 70 -13.07 16.75 -20.82
N LYS A 71 -13.14 15.46 -20.45
CA LYS A 71 -12.48 14.29 -21.07
C LYS A 71 -10.96 14.28 -21.11
N THR A 72 -10.29 15.44 -21.18
CA THR A 72 -8.84 15.61 -21.38
C THR A 72 -8.18 16.55 -20.35
N CYS A 73 -8.94 17.00 -19.35
CA CYS A 73 -8.44 17.91 -18.32
C CYS A 73 -7.65 17.21 -17.22
N THR A 74 -7.06 18.02 -16.35
CA THR A 74 -6.51 17.57 -15.07
C THR A 74 -7.43 18.06 -13.95
N VAL A 75 -7.93 17.13 -13.14
CA VAL A 75 -8.69 17.46 -11.92
C VAL A 75 -7.79 17.28 -10.70
N ASN A 76 -7.55 18.37 -9.98
CA ASN A 76 -6.76 18.45 -8.77
C ASN A 76 -7.68 18.55 -7.55
N ILE A 77 -7.73 17.52 -6.72
CA ILE A 77 -8.36 17.55 -5.40
C ILE A 77 -7.30 17.94 -4.38
N LYS A 78 -7.29 19.20 -3.95
CA LYS A 78 -6.35 19.74 -2.96
C LYS A 78 -6.99 19.71 -1.58
N ILE A 79 -6.41 18.95 -0.65
CA ILE A 79 -6.99 18.68 0.66
C ILE A 79 -6.13 19.36 1.72
N ALA A 80 -6.76 20.21 2.52
CA ALA A 80 -6.11 20.87 3.64
C ALA A 80 -5.69 19.86 4.70
N ALA A 81 -4.73 20.26 5.53
CA ALA A 81 -4.33 19.55 6.72
C ALA A 81 -5.50 19.38 7.70
N GLY A 82 -5.40 18.38 8.56
CA GLY A 82 -6.40 18.07 9.57
C GLY A 82 -6.98 16.66 9.43
N GLU A 83 -7.98 16.36 10.26
CA GLU A 83 -8.55 15.03 10.38
C GLU A 83 -9.85 14.87 9.58
N PHE A 84 -9.92 13.79 8.83
CA PHE A 84 -11.08 13.42 8.02
C PHE A 84 -11.55 12.02 8.45
N LYS A 85 -12.84 11.88 8.76
CA LYS A 85 -13.43 10.63 9.32
C LYS A 85 -14.34 9.86 8.36
N GLY A 86 -14.50 10.35 7.13
CA GLY A 86 -15.43 9.77 6.15
C GLY A 86 -16.89 10.14 6.40
N LYS A 87 -17.77 9.74 5.48
CA LYS A 87 -19.22 9.94 5.63
C LYS A 87 -19.70 9.09 6.80
N ALA A 88 -20.56 9.64 7.67
CA ALA A 88 -21.05 8.93 8.86
C ALA A 88 -19.93 8.36 9.76
N LYS A 89 -18.74 8.97 9.73
CA LYS A 89 -17.54 8.53 10.47
C LYS A 89 -17.07 7.11 10.10
N THR A 90 -17.40 6.61 8.92
CA THR A 90 -17.07 5.24 8.51
C THR A 90 -15.60 5.02 8.15
N GLY A 91 -14.82 6.10 8.01
CA GLY A 91 -13.39 6.00 7.73
C GLY A 91 -13.03 5.52 6.33
N HIS A 92 -13.97 5.53 5.39
CA HIS A 92 -13.72 5.15 4.00
C HIS A 92 -14.27 6.18 3.01
N TRP A 93 -13.60 6.30 1.87
CA TRP A 93 -13.92 7.17 0.76
C TRP A 93 -13.84 6.40 -0.54
N MET A 94 -14.98 6.36 -1.23
CA MET A 94 -15.14 5.62 -2.46
C MET A 94 -15.16 6.58 -3.64
N PHE A 95 -14.19 6.42 -4.55
CA PHE A 95 -14.16 7.13 -5.81
C PHE A 95 -15.07 6.41 -6.81
N PRO A 96 -16.13 7.07 -7.33
CA PRO A 96 -17.07 6.44 -8.25
C PRO A 96 -16.42 6.06 -9.59
N ASP A 97 -16.88 4.96 -10.19
CA ASP A 97 -16.47 4.47 -11.52
C ASP A 97 -16.30 5.62 -12.53
N THR A 98 -15.11 5.71 -13.12
CA THR A 98 -14.77 6.77 -14.07
C THR A 98 -14.05 6.21 -15.28
N GLN A 99 -14.57 6.50 -16.48
CA GLN A 99 -13.98 6.10 -17.76
C GLN A 99 -13.60 7.32 -18.60
N THR A 100 -12.49 7.94 -18.24
CA THR A 100 -11.96 9.14 -18.89
C THR A 100 -10.47 8.93 -19.17
N PRO A 101 -10.12 8.04 -20.11
CA PRO A 101 -8.75 7.56 -20.30
C PRO A 101 -7.75 8.64 -20.75
N GLN A 102 -8.23 9.82 -21.14
CA GLN A 102 -7.39 10.95 -21.53
C GLN A 102 -7.26 12.03 -20.44
N ALA A 103 -7.99 11.89 -19.32
CA ALA A 103 -7.97 12.85 -18.22
C ALA A 103 -7.06 12.38 -17.08
N THR A 104 -6.58 13.34 -16.30
CA THR A 104 -5.74 13.10 -15.12
C THR A 104 -6.51 13.42 -13.84
N LEU A 105 -6.38 12.55 -12.83
CA LEU A 105 -6.87 12.81 -11.48
C LEU A 105 -5.69 12.89 -10.51
N ARG A 106 -5.68 13.94 -9.68
CA ARG A 106 -4.70 14.13 -8.61
C ARG A 106 -5.42 14.34 -7.29
N ILE A 107 -5.14 13.49 -6.31
CA ILE A 107 -5.65 13.60 -4.94
C ILE A 107 -4.47 13.97 -4.06
N LEU A 108 -4.43 15.23 -3.61
CA LEU A 108 -3.27 15.86 -3.02
C LEU A 108 -3.61 16.39 -1.63
N GLY A 109 -3.14 15.71 -0.58
CA GLY A 109 -3.16 16.19 0.80
C GLY A 109 -1.94 17.04 1.15
N GLY A 110 -1.97 17.55 2.38
CA GLY A 110 -0.85 18.29 2.96
C GLY A 110 -0.92 19.81 2.80
N TYR A 111 -2.04 20.38 2.37
CA TYR A 111 -2.16 21.82 2.15
C TYR A 111 -2.41 22.60 3.45
N GLY A 112 -1.86 23.81 3.54
CA GLY A 112 -2.26 24.77 4.57
C GLY A 112 -3.71 25.24 4.40
N ASP A 113 -4.25 25.96 5.40
CA ASP A 113 -5.64 26.46 5.38
C ASP A 113 -5.93 27.38 4.19
N ASP A 114 -4.92 28.09 3.67
CA ASP A 114 -5.06 28.96 2.52
C ASP A 114 -4.80 28.25 1.17
N PHE A 115 -4.44 26.97 1.17
CA PHE A 115 -4.06 26.19 -0.02
C PHE A 115 -2.89 26.77 -0.83
N THR A 116 -2.04 27.63 -0.26
CA THR A 116 -0.87 28.19 -0.97
C THR A 116 0.39 27.38 -0.76
N THR A 117 0.54 26.76 0.42
CA THR A 117 1.67 25.89 0.76
C THR A 117 1.23 24.44 0.90
N ARG A 118 2.10 23.50 0.50
CA ARG A 118 1.91 22.06 0.66
C ARG A 118 3.12 21.45 1.37
N SER A 119 2.91 20.81 2.51
CA SER A 119 3.95 20.09 3.25
C SER A 119 3.37 18.84 3.92
N PRO A 120 3.22 17.72 3.19
CA PRO A 120 2.43 16.59 3.68
C PRO A 120 2.92 15.94 4.98
N PHE A 121 4.22 15.97 5.24
CA PHE A 121 4.79 15.40 6.47
C PHE A 121 4.74 16.37 7.66
N THR A 122 4.58 17.67 7.42
CA THR A 122 4.53 18.70 8.48
C THR A 122 3.09 19.12 8.79
N THR A 123 2.25 19.21 7.77
CA THR A 123 0.84 19.61 7.84
C THR A 123 -0.05 18.49 7.30
N PRO A 124 -0.15 17.35 8.00
CA PRO A 124 -0.72 16.14 7.43
C PRO A 124 -2.24 16.22 7.23
N THR A 125 -2.70 15.68 6.10
CA THR A 125 -4.10 15.33 5.88
C THR A 125 -4.33 13.91 6.42
N ARG A 126 -4.89 13.80 7.63
CA ARG A 126 -5.08 12.53 8.34
C ARG A 126 -6.43 11.91 8.00
N LEU A 127 -6.43 10.72 7.44
CA LEU A 127 -7.60 9.91 7.17
C LEU A 127 -7.77 8.91 8.31
N LEU A 128 -8.74 9.19 9.20
CA LEU A 128 -9.01 8.38 10.38
C LEU A 128 -10.12 7.37 10.09
N THR A 129 -9.90 6.13 10.52
CA THR A 129 -10.86 5.04 10.36
C THR A 129 -11.89 5.00 11.49
N ALA A 130 -13.04 4.35 11.25
CA ALA A 130 -13.98 4.01 12.32
C ALA A 130 -13.48 2.81 13.13
N ASP A 131 -13.99 2.66 14.35
CA ASP A 131 -13.95 1.39 15.08
C ASP A 131 -14.69 0.35 14.22
N THR A 132 -14.04 -0.77 13.89
CA THR A 132 -14.55 -1.83 12.96
C THR A 132 -14.61 -1.44 11.47
N ARG A 133 -13.47 -1.09 10.89
CA ARG A 133 -13.37 -0.79 9.46
C ARG A 133 -13.68 -2.02 8.59
N ALA A 134 -14.71 -1.95 7.76
CA ALA A 134 -15.12 -3.03 6.87
C ALA A 134 -14.63 -2.90 5.41
N ARG A 135 -13.97 -1.80 5.05
CA ARG A 135 -13.56 -1.49 3.67
C ARG A 135 -12.19 -0.82 3.60
N ALA A 136 -11.64 -0.73 2.40
CA ALA A 136 -10.46 0.09 2.16
C ALA A 136 -10.72 1.56 2.50
N VAL A 137 -9.67 2.26 2.94
CA VAL A 137 -9.77 3.68 3.32
C VAL A 137 -10.05 4.50 2.06
N ILE A 138 -9.25 4.34 1.01
CA ILE A 138 -9.58 4.86 -0.31
C ILE A 138 -9.83 3.67 -1.23
N GLN A 139 -10.99 3.69 -1.87
CA GLN A 139 -11.42 2.65 -2.79
C GLN A 139 -11.83 3.26 -4.13
N PHE A 140 -11.26 2.77 -5.21
CA PHE A 140 -11.79 2.94 -6.55
C PHE A 140 -12.73 1.77 -6.83
N GLU A 141 -14.04 2.05 -6.86
CA GLU A 141 -15.09 1.02 -6.96
C GLU A 141 -15.10 0.30 -8.32
N GLY A 142 -15.73 -0.86 -8.44
CA GLY A 142 -16.01 -1.46 -9.76
C GLY A 142 -14.78 -2.02 -10.49
N LYS A 143 -14.95 -2.27 -11.79
CA LYS A 143 -13.97 -2.97 -12.65
C LYS A 143 -13.52 -2.13 -13.86
N LYS A 144 -13.91 -0.86 -13.92
CA LYS A 144 -13.87 -0.06 -15.15
C LYS A 144 -13.25 1.32 -14.97
N HIS A 145 -12.39 1.53 -13.99
CA HIS A 145 -11.65 2.80 -13.92
C HIS A 145 -10.67 2.91 -15.07
N ALA A 146 -10.74 4.00 -15.81
CA ALA A 146 -9.80 4.35 -16.86
C ALA A 146 -9.44 5.84 -16.75
N LEU A 147 -8.18 6.13 -16.47
CA LEU A 147 -7.62 7.48 -16.34
C LEU A 147 -6.28 7.51 -17.05
N LYS A 148 -5.93 8.62 -17.70
CA LYS A 148 -4.59 8.78 -18.26
C LYS A 148 -3.56 8.66 -17.16
N GLN A 149 -3.76 9.43 -16.08
CA GLN A 149 -2.89 9.39 -14.90
C GLN A 149 -3.72 9.49 -13.62
N LEU A 150 -3.27 8.80 -12.57
CA LEU A 150 -3.79 8.90 -11.22
C LEU A 150 -2.66 9.19 -10.24
N TYR A 151 -2.80 10.26 -9.46
CA TYR A 151 -1.88 10.60 -8.37
C TYR A 151 -2.61 10.54 -7.04
N LEU A 152 -2.04 9.83 -6.07
CA LEU A 152 -2.48 9.80 -4.69
C LEU A 152 -1.31 10.23 -3.81
N SER A 153 -1.39 11.45 -3.25
CA SER A 153 -0.24 12.02 -2.59
C SER A 153 -0.53 12.86 -1.38
N GLY A 154 0.33 12.76 -0.37
CA GLY A 154 0.32 13.63 0.80
C GLY A 154 -0.75 13.30 1.84
N LEU A 155 -1.15 12.04 1.92
CA LEU A 155 -2.17 11.57 2.85
C LEU A 155 -1.55 10.72 3.95
N THR A 156 -2.03 10.89 5.18
CA THR A 156 -1.69 10.04 6.32
C THR A 156 -2.85 9.10 6.59
N PHE A 157 -2.61 7.81 6.46
CA PHE A 157 -3.56 6.73 6.73
C PHE A 157 -3.19 6.09 8.06
N ASP A 158 -3.92 6.43 9.13
CA ASP A 158 -3.84 5.71 10.40
C ASP A 158 -5.09 4.85 10.56
N VAL A 159 -4.89 3.54 10.39
CA VAL A 159 -5.99 2.58 10.46
C VAL A 159 -6.06 1.83 11.78
N ALA A 160 -5.24 2.22 12.78
CA ALA A 160 -5.30 1.63 14.11
C ALA A 160 -6.69 1.65 14.76
N PRO A 161 -7.52 2.71 14.65
CA PRO A 161 -8.86 2.69 15.21
C PRO A 161 -9.73 1.54 14.65
N GLY A 162 -9.48 1.12 13.40
CA GLY A 162 -10.23 0.05 12.75
C GLY A 162 -9.78 -1.37 13.12
N ASN A 163 -8.77 -1.51 13.99
CA ASN A 163 -8.18 -2.79 14.38
C ASN A 163 -8.55 -3.16 15.82
N VAL A 164 -8.38 -4.44 16.15
CA VAL A 164 -8.48 -4.96 17.50
C VAL A 164 -7.08 -5.28 18.00
N TYR A 165 -6.71 -4.73 19.15
CA TYR A 165 -5.45 -5.04 19.83
C TYR A 165 -5.75 -5.81 21.10
N ASP A 166 -4.86 -6.73 21.46
CA ASP A 166 -4.95 -7.44 22.73
C ASP A 166 -4.73 -6.46 23.89
N PRO A 167 -5.63 -6.39 24.87
CA PRO A 167 -5.53 -5.43 25.97
C PRO A 167 -4.43 -5.77 26.99
N LYS A 168 -3.69 -6.88 26.88
CA LYS A 168 -2.60 -7.23 27.80
C LYS A 168 -1.23 -6.80 27.28
N ASN A 169 -0.97 -7.03 26.00
CA ASN A 169 0.34 -6.80 25.37
C ASN A 169 0.28 -5.81 24.19
N ASN A 170 -0.91 -5.31 23.83
CA ASN A 170 -1.14 -4.40 22.71
C ASN A 170 -0.75 -5.00 21.34
N ASN A 171 -0.65 -6.32 21.24
CA ASN A 171 -0.45 -7.03 19.98
C ASN A 171 -1.67 -6.89 19.09
N LEU A 172 -1.47 -6.77 17.79
CA LEU A 172 -2.56 -6.74 16.82
C LEU A 172 -3.23 -8.11 16.72
N ARG A 173 -4.54 -8.18 16.98
CA ARG A 173 -5.36 -9.36 16.72
C ARG A 173 -5.87 -9.32 15.29
N LYS A 174 -5.05 -9.81 14.37
CA LYS A 174 -5.30 -9.75 12.92
C LYS A 174 -6.67 -10.31 12.52
N ASP A 175 -7.03 -11.50 12.99
CA ASP A 175 -8.28 -12.17 12.61
C ASP A 175 -9.54 -11.50 13.17
N SER A 176 -9.37 -10.64 14.17
CA SER A 176 -10.45 -9.79 14.72
C SER A 176 -10.40 -8.35 14.17
N SER A 177 -9.41 -8.03 13.34
CA SER A 177 -9.19 -6.70 12.77
C SER A 177 -9.75 -6.60 11.35
N SER A 178 -9.65 -5.42 10.74
CA SER A 178 -10.10 -5.21 9.36
C SER A 178 -9.36 -6.12 8.37
N SER A 179 -10.12 -6.91 7.61
CA SER A 179 -9.61 -7.69 6.47
C SER A 179 -9.49 -6.90 5.18
N SER A 180 -9.61 -5.57 5.22
CA SER A 180 -9.45 -4.72 4.04
C SER A 180 -8.09 -4.03 4.01
N SER A 181 -7.48 -3.93 2.83
CA SER A 181 -6.26 -3.14 2.63
C SER A 181 -6.51 -1.65 2.87
N VAL A 182 -5.47 -0.82 2.99
CA VAL A 182 -5.64 0.64 3.11
C VAL A 182 -6.13 1.25 1.79
N LEU A 183 -5.53 0.85 0.68
CA LEU A 183 -5.88 1.27 -0.67
C LEU A 183 -6.42 0.10 -1.48
N ALA A 184 -7.53 0.32 -2.16
CA ALA A 184 -8.11 -0.65 -3.09
C ALA A 184 -8.32 0.01 -4.46
N PHE A 185 -7.66 -0.55 -5.47
CA PHE A 185 -7.81 -0.15 -6.87
C PHE A 185 -8.60 -1.24 -7.59
N GLY A 186 -9.90 -1.03 -7.81
CA GLY A 186 -10.67 -1.90 -8.69
C GLY A 186 -10.13 -1.79 -10.11
N TYR A 187 -9.55 -2.86 -10.68
CA TYR A 187 -8.95 -2.97 -12.02
C TYR A 187 -8.72 -1.62 -12.72
N LEU A 188 -7.66 -0.90 -12.31
CA LEU A 188 -7.38 0.43 -12.81
C LEU A 188 -6.66 0.34 -14.15
N THR A 189 -7.21 0.90 -15.22
CA THR A 189 -6.51 1.07 -16.50
C THR A 189 -5.90 2.46 -16.55
N THR A 190 -4.57 2.56 -16.60
CA THR A 190 -3.89 3.88 -16.62
C THR A 190 -2.52 3.83 -17.28
N ASP A 191 -2.07 4.96 -17.83
CA ASP A 191 -0.67 5.13 -18.25
C ASP A 191 0.24 5.40 -17.06
N LYS A 192 -0.28 5.98 -15.97
CA LYS A 192 0.57 6.36 -14.84
C LYS A 192 -0.19 6.35 -13.54
N LEU A 193 0.19 5.47 -12.62
CA LEU A 193 -0.21 5.53 -11.22
C LEU A 193 0.97 6.05 -10.39
N VAL A 194 0.75 7.11 -9.62
CA VAL A 194 1.73 7.63 -8.66
C VAL A 194 1.13 7.61 -7.26
N ILE A 195 1.81 6.95 -6.33
CA ILE A 195 1.48 6.98 -4.90
C ILE A 195 2.70 7.57 -4.19
N ALA A 196 2.57 8.82 -3.72
CA ALA A 196 3.72 9.58 -3.24
C ALA A 196 3.49 10.42 -1.99
N ASP A 197 4.52 10.68 -1.20
CA ASP A 197 4.45 11.57 -0.02
C ASP A 197 3.42 11.12 1.04
N ASN A 198 3.04 9.84 1.07
CA ASN A 198 2.03 9.34 2.00
C ASN A 198 2.68 8.76 3.26
N THR A 199 1.86 8.61 4.30
CA THR A 199 2.21 7.86 5.50
C THR A 199 1.17 6.78 5.73
N PHE A 200 1.57 5.53 5.78
CA PHE A 200 0.70 4.38 6.02
C PHE A 200 1.07 3.72 7.34
N LEU A 201 0.11 3.66 8.27
CA LEU A 201 0.31 3.20 9.63
C LEU A 201 -0.69 2.11 10.00
N ASN A 202 -0.20 1.08 10.69
CA ASN A 202 -1.03 0.13 11.44
C ASN A 202 -2.00 -0.70 10.58
N ALA A 203 -1.68 -0.99 9.32
CA ALA A 203 -2.56 -1.81 8.48
C ALA A 203 -2.53 -3.29 8.88
N ALA A 204 -3.68 -3.85 9.25
CA ALA A 204 -3.80 -5.26 9.63
C ALA A 204 -3.87 -6.23 8.44
N ASN A 205 -4.21 -5.73 7.25
CA ASN A 205 -4.31 -6.54 6.03
C ASN A 205 -3.72 -5.81 4.80
N GLY A 206 -2.50 -5.32 4.97
CA GLY A 206 -1.70 -4.65 3.95
C GLY A 206 -2.09 -3.24 3.55
N VAL A 207 -1.12 -2.52 2.99
CA VAL A 207 -1.34 -1.15 2.52
C VAL A 207 -2.00 -1.17 1.16
N ALA A 208 -1.36 -1.81 0.18
CA ALA A 208 -1.86 -1.83 -1.18
C ALA A 208 -1.32 -3.03 -1.99
N GLN A 209 -2.17 -3.47 -2.91
CA GLN A 209 -1.81 -4.32 -4.05
C GLN A 209 -2.46 -3.71 -5.29
N PRO A 210 -1.87 -2.67 -5.91
CA PRO A 210 -2.48 -2.03 -7.06
C PRO A 210 -2.54 -3.01 -8.25
N LEU A 211 -3.75 -3.42 -8.62
CA LEU A 211 -3.99 -4.20 -9.83
C LEU A 211 -4.20 -3.25 -11.00
N VAL A 212 -3.09 -2.83 -11.61
CA VAL A 212 -3.08 -1.91 -12.75
C VAL A 212 -3.03 -2.68 -14.06
N ARG A 213 -3.88 -2.28 -15.00
CA ARG A 213 -3.81 -2.68 -16.41
C ARG A 213 -3.12 -1.56 -17.19
N ALA A 214 -2.07 -1.91 -17.92
CA ALA A 214 -1.40 -0.97 -18.81
C ALA A 214 -2.38 -0.44 -19.87
N MET A 215 -2.46 0.88 -20.00
CA MET A 215 -3.23 1.56 -21.03
C MET A 215 -2.43 1.68 -22.33
N THR A 216 -1.14 1.96 -22.23
CA THR A 216 -0.16 1.98 -23.32
C THR A 216 1.09 1.16 -22.98
N GLU A 217 1.96 0.93 -23.97
CA GLU A 217 3.28 0.30 -23.79
C GLU A 217 4.22 1.09 -22.86
N LYS A 218 3.88 2.34 -22.52
CA LYS A 218 4.66 3.21 -21.63
C LYS A 218 4.09 3.26 -20.21
N SER A 219 3.07 2.43 -19.92
CA SER A 219 2.37 2.51 -18.65
C SER A 219 3.28 2.20 -17.48
N GLU A 220 3.21 3.00 -16.42
CA GLU A 220 4.07 2.85 -15.25
C GLU A 220 3.31 2.99 -13.93
N VAL A 221 3.83 2.31 -12.90
CA VAL A 221 3.44 2.51 -11.50
C VAL A 221 4.65 3.03 -10.73
N ILE A 222 4.46 4.13 -10.01
CA ILE A 222 5.53 4.78 -9.22
C ILE A 222 5.06 4.92 -7.78
N ILE A 223 5.73 4.22 -6.88
CA ILE A 223 5.55 4.28 -5.43
C ILE A 223 6.76 4.96 -4.86
N ARG A 224 6.61 6.18 -4.32
CA ARG A 224 7.78 6.94 -3.90
C ARG A 224 7.58 7.86 -2.72
N ASN A 225 8.65 8.14 -2.00
CA ASN A 225 8.61 9.10 -0.90
C ASN A 225 7.50 8.79 0.11
N ASN A 226 7.20 7.52 0.38
CA ASN A 226 6.18 7.14 1.36
C ASN A 226 6.83 6.62 2.63
N PHE A 227 6.21 6.91 3.77
CA PHE A 227 6.44 6.16 5.01
C PHE A 227 5.46 4.99 5.08
N VAL A 228 5.98 3.79 5.25
CA VAL A 228 5.20 2.55 5.40
C VAL A 228 5.63 1.92 6.71
N LEU A 229 4.86 2.20 7.77
CA LEU A 229 5.25 1.93 9.16
C LEU A 229 4.26 0.99 9.85
N ASN A 230 4.77 -0.06 10.49
CA ASN A 230 3.96 -0.94 11.34
C ASN A 230 2.73 -1.55 10.63
N ASN A 231 2.93 -2.10 9.43
CA ASN A 231 1.87 -2.76 8.68
C ASN A 231 2.14 -4.27 8.59
N ILE A 232 1.09 -5.09 8.68
CA ILE A 232 1.11 -6.48 8.24
C ILE A 232 1.04 -6.47 6.72
N MET A 233 1.98 -7.14 6.03
CA MET A 233 2.11 -7.15 4.56
C MET A 233 2.07 -5.75 3.94
N ALA A 234 3.12 -4.98 4.09
CA ALA A 234 3.12 -3.58 3.65
C ALA A 234 2.69 -3.42 2.18
N TRP A 235 3.43 -3.97 1.23
CA TRP A 235 3.19 -3.71 -0.18
C TRP A 235 3.35 -4.94 -1.05
N LYS A 236 2.42 -5.13 -2.00
CA LYS A 236 2.53 -6.20 -3.01
C LYS A 236 2.55 -5.63 -4.41
N VAL A 237 3.61 -5.96 -5.14
CA VAL A 237 3.76 -5.65 -6.56
C VAL A 237 3.03 -6.75 -7.34
N SER A 238 2.02 -6.36 -8.11
CA SER A 238 1.13 -7.29 -8.79
C SER A 238 0.67 -6.69 -10.10
N SER A 239 0.21 -7.55 -11.02
CA SER A 239 -0.43 -7.12 -12.28
C SER A 239 -1.89 -7.52 -12.33
N ALA A 240 -2.67 -6.75 -13.10
CA ALA A 240 -4.05 -7.07 -13.43
C ALA A 240 -4.19 -8.00 -14.66
N SER A 241 -3.12 -8.26 -15.42
CA SER A 241 -3.18 -9.01 -16.67
C SER A 241 -1.84 -9.63 -17.07
N TYR A 242 -1.88 -10.85 -17.58
CA TYR A 242 -0.72 -11.51 -18.19
C TYR A 242 -0.39 -11.02 -19.60
N ARG A 243 -1.32 -10.32 -20.28
CA ARG A 243 -1.16 -9.89 -21.68
C ARG A 243 -0.58 -8.50 -21.83
N ASN A 244 -0.97 -7.59 -20.93
CA ASN A 244 -0.60 -6.18 -20.99
C ASN A 244 0.15 -5.82 -19.71
N GLN A 245 1.47 -6.09 -19.73
CA GLN A 245 2.36 -5.77 -18.62
C GLN A 245 2.60 -4.26 -18.53
N LEU A 246 2.90 -3.79 -17.33
CA LEU A 246 3.44 -2.45 -17.15
C LEU A 246 4.81 -2.38 -17.80
N ASN A 247 5.19 -1.22 -18.33
CA ASN A 247 6.56 -0.99 -18.75
C ASN A 247 7.50 -1.04 -17.55
N ARG A 248 7.15 -0.30 -16.49
CA ARG A 248 7.97 -0.17 -15.29
C ARG A 248 7.12 -0.13 -14.02
N TYR A 249 7.63 -0.75 -12.97
CA TYR A 249 7.14 -0.58 -11.60
C TYR A 249 8.29 -0.04 -10.75
N VAL A 250 8.20 1.23 -10.36
CA VAL A 250 9.29 1.94 -9.65
C VAL A 250 8.90 2.12 -8.19
N ILE A 251 9.74 1.65 -7.30
CA ILE A 251 9.63 1.80 -5.85
C ILE A 251 10.87 2.55 -5.40
N ARG A 252 10.73 3.83 -5.08
CA ARG A 252 11.89 4.67 -4.77
C ARG A 252 11.74 5.63 -3.61
N ASN A 253 12.80 5.84 -2.84
CA ASN A 253 12.77 6.78 -1.72
C ASN A 253 11.63 6.49 -0.72
N ASN A 254 11.24 5.23 -0.51
CA ASN A 254 10.25 4.88 0.52
C ASN A 254 10.95 4.41 1.79
N SER A 255 10.37 4.72 2.94
CA SER A 255 10.79 4.21 4.25
C SER A 255 9.85 3.09 4.69
N PHE A 256 10.30 1.85 4.58
CA PHE A 256 9.64 0.64 5.06
C PHE A 256 10.22 0.28 6.42
N ILE A 257 9.52 0.65 7.50
CA ILE A 257 10.04 0.51 8.86
C ILE A 257 9.07 -0.27 9.74
N LEU A 258 9.60 -1.26 10.46
CA LEU A 258 8.84 -2.05 11.45
C LEU A 258 7.61 -2.74 10.84
N ASN A 259 7.68 -3.26 9.61
CA ASN A 259 6.57 -4.02 9.03
C ASN A 259 6.66 -5.51 9.37
N TRP A 260 5.51 -6.16 9.28
CA TRP A 260 5.30 -7.51 9.79
C TRP A 260 4.87 -8.46 8.67
N PRO A 261 5.31 -9.73 8.74
CA PRO A 261 4.86 -10.77 7.81
C PRO A 261 3.35 -10.99 7.94
N TYR A 262 2.73 -11.61 6.93
CA TYR A 262 1.30 -11.93 7.02
C TYR A 262 0.98 -12.86 8.19
N ASN A 263 1.79 -13.91 8.35
CA ASN A 263 1.70 -14.84 9.45
C ASN A 263 3.02 -14.77 10.24
N PRO A 264 3.00 -14.71 11.58
CA PRO A 264 4.18 -14.81 12.44
C PRO A 264 4.94 -16.15 12.39
N ASP A 265 4.76 -16.95 11.35
CA ASP A 265 5.35 -18.27 11.19
C ASP A 265 6.51 -18.18 10.17
N PRO A 266 7.74 -18.60 10.51
CA PRO A 266 8.87 -18.63 9.59
C PRO A 266 8.62 -19.46 8.31
N THR A 267 7.62 -20.34 8.30
CA THR A 267 7.23 -21.13 7.13
C THR A 267 6.17 -20.44 6.24
N THR A 268 5.68 -19.26 6.66
CA THR A 268 4.62 -18.49 5.98
C THR A 268 4.98 -18.12 4.55
N SER A 269 3.99 -18.11 3.65
CA SER A 269 4.18 -17.77 2.24
C SER A 269 4.54 -16.30 1.96
N ASN A 270 4.45 -15.39 2.95
CA ASN A 270 4.59 -13.94 2.74
C ASN A 270 5.40 -13.27 3.87
N PRO A 271 6.71 -13.56 3.98
CA PRO A 271 7.53 -13.07 5.09
C PRO A 271 7.97 -11.61 4.90
N GLY A 272 8.28 -11.20 3.68
CA GLY A 272 8.85 -9.87 3.42
C GLY A 272 7.85 -8.72 3.44
N THR A 273 8.38 -7.53 3.62
CA THR A 273 7.61 -6.28 3.63
C THR A 273 7.11 -5.89 2.26
N LEU A 274 7.99 -6.00 1.27
CA LEU A 274 7.70 -5.76 -0.13
C LEU A 274 7.66 -7.10 -0.87
N GLU A 275 6.48 -7.54 -1.27
CA GLU A 275 6.33 -8.75 -2.07
C GLU A 275 6.40 -8.44 -3.56
N ILE A 276 7.27 -9.16 -4.26
CA ILE A 276 7.45 -9.08 -5.70
C ILE A 276 6.60 -10.14 -6.37
N GLY A 277 5.76 -9.69 -7.31
CA GLY A 277 4.91 -10.56 -8.10
C GLY A 277 5.68 -11.41 -9.12
N ASN A 278 4.95 -12.08 -10.00
CA ASN A 278 5.52 -12.91 -11.06
C ASN A 278 6.01 -12.09 -12.27
N LYS A 279 6.63 -12.77 -13.25
CA LYS A 279 7.08 -12.20 -14.54
C LYS A 279 6.04 -11.46 -15.38
N TYR A 280 4.77 -11.53 -15.02
CA TYR A 280 3.70 -10.81 -15.71
C TYR A 280 3.41 -9.43 -15.09
N THR A 281 4.18 -9.04 -14.07
CA THR A 281 3.90 -7.83 -13.31
C THR A 281 4.28 -6.56 -14.08
N ALA A 282 5.52 -6.50 -14.55
CA ALA A 282 6.07 -5.42 -15.35
C ALA A 282 7.26 -5.93 -16.17
N ASN A 283 7.61 -5.23 -17.24
CA ASN A 283 8.83 -5.51 -18.00
C ASN A 283 10.10 -5.23 -17.18
N GLN A 284 10.02 -4.32 -16.21
CA GLN A 284 11.08 -4.03 -15.25
C GLN A 284 10.48 -3.59 -13.91
N ILE A 285 11.03 -4.10 -12.81
CA ILE A 285 10.81 -3.59 -11.46
C ILE A 285 12.10 -2.93 -10.97
N GLU A 286 11.97 -1.73 -10.41
CA GLU A 286 13.08 -0.97 -9.85
C GLU A 286 12.81 -0.64 -8.40
N ILE A 287 13.71 -1.09 -7.52
CA ILE A 287 13.67 -0.82 -6.09
C ILE A 287 14.93 -0.03 -5.79
N THR A 288 14.79 1.29 -5.63
CA THR A 288 15.97 2.17 -5.51
C THR A 288 15.87 3.24 -4.44
N LYS A 289 16.96 3.50 -3.71
CA LYS A 289 17.01 4.56 -2.68
C LYS A 289 15.96 4.40 -1.59
N ASN A 290 15.49 3.18 -1.36
CA ASN A 290 14.57 2.91 -0.25
C ASN A 290 15.36 2.65 1.03
N LEU A 291 14.65 2.84 2.14
CA LEU A 291 15.10 2.49 3.48
C LEU A 291 14.24 1.33 3.96
N PHE A 292 14.87 0.19 4.24
CA PHE A 292 14.24 -0.97 4.86
C PHE A 292 14.85 -1.20 6.24
N ALA A 293 14.08 -0.94 7.30
CA ALA A 293 14.58 -1.07 8.66
C ALA A 293 13.62 -1.83 9.58
N TYR A 294 14.16 -2.73 10.40
CA TYR A 294 13.41 -3.43 11.45
C TYR A 294 12.20 -4.23 10.94
N ASN A 295 12.23 -4.68 9.69
CA ASN A 295 11.12 -5.45 9.14
C ASN A 295 11.25 -6.92 9.54
N ALA A 296 10.28 -7.42 10.32
CA ALA A 296 10.42 -8.68 11.04
C ALA A 296 10.70 -9.88 10.12
N GLY A 297 9.98 -10.03 9.01
CA GLY A 297 10.20 -11.14 8.08
C GLY A 297 11.12 -10.82 6.90
N GLY A 298 11.77 -9.66 6.86
CA GLY A 298 12.66 -9.27 5.77
C GLY A 298 12.16 -8.08 4.95
N ALA A 299 13.07 -7.50 4.15
CA ALA A 299 12.79 -6.32 3.35
C ALA A 299 12.00 -6.68 2.08
N ILE A 300 12.60 -7.47 1.18
CA ILE A 300 12.03 -7.82 -0.12
C ILE A 300 11.74 -9.33 -0.16
N HIS A 301 10.48 -9.70 -0.42
CA HIS A 301 10.09 -11.08 -0.69
C HIS A 301 9.95 -11.30 -2.18
N ALA A 302 10.93 -11.94 -2.80
CA ALA A 302 10.84 -12.43 -4.17
C ALA A 302 10.12 -13.79 -4.15
N GLN A 303 8.85 -13.81 -4.57
CA GLN A 303 8.06 -15.05 -4.59
C GLN A 303 8.65 -16.11 -5.54
N TRP A 304 9.38 -15.65 -6.54
CA TRP A 304 9.95 -16.44 -7.61
C TRP A 304 11.44 -16.11 -7.74
N ASP A 305 12.21 -17.10 -8.16
CA ASP A 305 13.57 -16.90 -8.67
C ASP A 305 13.55 -16.04 -9.95
N ASP A 306 14.73 -15.65 -10.41
CA ASP A 306 14.96 -14.87 -11.64
C ASP A 306 14.28 -15.47 -12.88
N PHE A 307 14.21 -16.79 -13.00
CA PHE A 307 13.58 -17.46 -14.14
C PHE A 307 12.05 -17.28 -14.21
N LYS A 308 11.37 -17.17 -13.06
CA LYS A 308 9.89 -17.03 -12.97
C LYS A 308 9.45 -15.64 -12.52
N GLY A 309 10.39 -14.84 -12.03
CA GLY A 309 10.23 -13.44 -11.64
C GLY A 309 10.31 -12.47 -12.82
N PRO A 310 9.89 -11.21 -12.61
CA PRO A 310 10.16 -10.14 -13.56
C PRO A 310 11.63 -9.68 -13.46
N PRO A 311 12.19 -9.05 -14.50
CA PRO A 311 13.48 -8.35 -14.39
C PRO A 311 13.45 -7.37 -13.22
N LEU A 312 14.47 -7.45 -12.37
CA LEU A 312 14.52 -6.76 -11.09
C LEU A 312 15.83 -5.99 -10.97
N ALA A 313 15.72 -4.72 -10.57
CA ALA A 313 16.85 -3.90 -10.19
C ALA A 313 16.70 -3.49 -8.71
N ILE A 314 17.70 -3.81 -7.89
CA ILE A 314 17.76 -3.47 -6.46
C ILE A 314 19.01 -2.61 -6.27
N THR A 315 18.86 -1.29 -6.36
CA THR A 315 20.02 -0.39 -6.40
C THR A 315 19.97 0.72 -5.37
N ASP A 316 21.11 1.10 -4.80
CA ASP A 316 21.20 2.21 -3.86
C ASP A 316 20.21 2.10 -2.68
N ASN A 317 19.89 0.92 -2.14
CA ASN A 317 19.00 0.81 -0.97
C ASN A 317 19.80 0.75 0.33
N LEU A 318 19.15 1.12 1.44
CA LEU A 318 19.68 0.92 2.78
C LEU A 318 18.88 -0.15 3.53
N PHE A 319 19.56 -1.22 3.92
CA PHE A 319 19.00 -2.34 4.70
C PHE A 319 19.56 -2.31 6.12
N TRP A 320 18.69 -2.38 7.14
CA TRP A 320 19.13 -2.36 8.53
C TRP A 320 18.23 -3.17 9.47
N GLY A 321 18.77 -4.25 10.04
CA GLY A 321 18.13 -5.03 11.11
C GLY A 321 16.80 -5.66 10.67
N ASN A 322 16.76 -6.22 9.47
CA ASN A 322 15.60 -6.95 8.96
C ASN A 322 15.69 -8.44 9.32
N GLY A 323 14.59 -9.18 9.20
CA GLY A 323 14.61 -10.63 9.30
C GLY A 323 14.61 -11.21 10.72
N SER A 324 14.24 -10.43 11.74
CA SER A 324 14.18 -10.90 13.13
C SER A 324 13.30 -12.14 13.35
N LEU A 325 12.28 -12.37 12.51
CA LEU A 325 11.47 -13.60 12.50
C LEU A 325 12.32 -14.86 12.30
N PHE A 326 13.44 -14.72 11.61
CA PHE A 326 14.35 -15.81 11.28
C PHE A 326 15.63 -15.76 12.12
N ALA A 327 15.61 -15.04 13.25
CA ALA A 327 16.77 -14.83 14.11
C ALA A 327 18.00 -14.26 13.38
N ALA A 328 17.77 -13.45 12.33
CA ALA A 328 18.83 -12.76 11.62
C ALA A 328 19.56 -11.77 12.56
N THR A 329 20.88 -11.86 12.62
CA THR A 329 21.73 -11.02 13.47
C THR A 329 22.51 -9.97 12.70
N ASP A 330 22.80 -10.22 11.42
CA ASP A 330 23.54 -9.27 10.59
C ASP A 330 22.67 -8.08 10.14
N PRO A 331 23.23 -6.87 10.10
CA PRO A 331 22.55 -5.66 9.65
C PRO A 331 21.80 -5.74 8.32
N ASP A 332 22.35 -6.45 7.34
CA ASP A 332 21.85 -6.62 5.98
C ASP A 332 21.20 -7.97 5.74
N ALA A 333 21.18 -8.85 6.75
CA ALA A 333 20.48 -10.11 6.64
C ALA A 333 19.01 -9.88 6.29
N ALA A 334 18.50 -10.73 5.39
CA ALA A 334 17.15 -10.63 4.84
C ALA A 334 16.86 -9.30 4.09
N ALA A 335 17.86 -8.74 3.41
CA ALA A 335 17.65 -7.76 2.35
C ALA A 335 16.69 -8.33 1.29
N VAL A 336 16.93 -9.60 0.93
CA VAL A 336 15.98 -10.42 0.17
C VAL A 336 15.66 -11.71 0.95
N VAL A 337 14.40 -12.12 0.93
CA VAL A 337 13.92 -13.37 1.51
C VAL A 337 13.11 -14.11 0.46
N GLY A 338 13.27 -15.42 0.34
CA GLY A 338 12.52 -16.20 -0.64
C GLY A 338 12.80 -17.69 -0.57
N LYS A 339 12.02 -18.45 -1.35
CA LYS A 339 12.24 -19.87 -1.57
C LYS A 339 12.85 -20.05 -2.96
N PHE A 340 14.17 -20.09 -3.02
CA PHE A 340 14.92 -20.13 -4.28
C PHE A 340 15.28 -21.57 -4.66
N ASN A 341 15.42 -21.84 -5.95
CA ASN A 341 15.92 -23.12 -6.49
C ASN A 341 15.15 -24.36 -5.98
N GLY A 342 13.84 -24.21 -5.76
CA GLY A 342 12.99 -25.30 -5.26
C GLY A 342 13.15 -25.62 -3.77
N SER A 343 13.91 -24.81 -3.02
CA SER A 343 14.04 -24.96 -1.57
C SER A 343 12.67 -24.88 -0.89
N PRO A 344 12.34 -25.84 0.00
CA PRO A 344 11.11 -25.75 0.80
C PRO A 344 11.23 -24.70 1.92
N LYS A 345 12.46 -24.30 2.28
CA LYS A 345 12.79 -23.35 3.34
C LYS A 345 13.10 -21.98 2.77
N TYR A 346 12.78 -20.95 3.55
CA TYR A 346 13.22 -19.60 3.24
C TYR A 346 14.73 -19.47 3.37
N VAL A 347 15.33 -18.84 2.37
CA VAL A 347 16.71 -18.39 2.38
C VAL A 347 16.69 -16.89 2.62
N LEU A 348 17.56 -16.43 3.52
CA LEU A 348 17.80 -15.02 3.75
C LEU A 348 19.06 -14.67 2.98
N LEU A 349 18.96 -13.68 2.12
CA LEU A 349 20.06 -13.17 1.32
C LEU A 349 20.42 -11.79 1.84
N THR A 350 21.72 -11.53 1.96
CA THR A 350 22.25 -10.17 1.99
C THR A 350 22.06 -9.50 0.62
N SER A 351 22.45 -8.22 0.49
CA SER A 351 22.50 -7.62 -0.85
C SER A 351 23.51 -8.31 -1.76
N ASP A 352 24.63 -8.76 -1.19
CA ASP A 352 25.72 -9.34 -1.96
C ASP A 352 25.35 -10.75 -2.44
N ASP A 353 24.68 -11.56 -1.59
CA ASP A 353 24.18 -12.88 -2.02
C ASP A 353 23.09 -12.76 -3.11
N ALA A 354 22.38 -11.63 -3.19
CA ALA A 354 21.38 -11.42 -4.22
C ALA A 354 21.98 -11.16 -5.61
N GLU A 355 23.29 -10.86 -5.70
CA GLU A 355 24.04 -10.72 -6.97
C GLU A 355 24.23 -12.07 -7.68
N ASP A 356 24.02 -13.20 -6.99
CA ASP A 356 24.11 -14.55 -7.59
C ASP A 356 22.92 -14.88 -8.52
N PHE A 357 21.90 -14.03 -8.57
CA PHE A 357 20.73 -14.14 -9.44
C PHE A 357 20.88 -13.23 -10.67
N ASP A 358 20.13 -13.47 -11.75
CA ASP A 358 20.06 -12.58 -12.92
C ASP A 358 19.24 -11.30 -12.63
N TRP A 359 19.62 -10.59 -11.56
CA TRP A 359 19.06 -9.32 -11.11
C TRP A 359 20.14 -8.23 -11.14
N ASP A 360 19.73 -7.00 -11.34
CA ASP A 360 20.61 -5.84 -11.33
C ASP A 360 20.74 -5.30 -9.89
N VAL A 361 21.67 -5.87 -9.12
CA VAL A 361 21.88 -5.56 -7.70
C VAL A 361 23.18 -4.78 -7.54
N GLU A 362 23.09 -3.50 -7.15
CA GLU A 362 24.27 -2.63 -7.08
C GLU A 362 24.16 -1.56 -5.99
N ASN A 363 25.30 -1.19 -5.40
CA ASN A 363 25.43 -0.02 -4.50
C ASN A 363 24.48 0.01 -3.29
N ASN A 364 23.98 -1.16 -2.86
CA ASN A 364 23.22 -1.27 -1.62
C ASN A 364 24.16 -1.15 -0.42
N VAL A 365 23.63 -0.64 0.69
CA VAL A 365 24.41 -0.37 1.90
C VAL A 365 23.69 -0.88 3.13
N SER A 366 24.46 -1.16 4.17
CA SER A 366 23.92 -1.52 5.48
C SER A 366 24.64 -0.83 6.61
N PHE A 367 23.94 0.10 7.24
CA PHE A 367 24.40 0.78 8.44
C PHE A 367 23.21 1.36 9.18
N ASP A 368 23.33 1.56 10.49
CA ASP A 368 22.26 2.11 11.31
C ASP A 368 21.85 3.51 10.82
N PRO A 369 20.60 3.72 10.37
CA PRO A 369 20.10 5.01 9.90
C PRO A 369 19.86 6.05 11.03
N GLY A 370 19.94 5.65 12.30
CA GLY A 370 19.62 6.50 13.44
C GLY A 370 18.13 6.85 13.51
N LEU A 371 17.25 5.87 13.29
CA LEU A 371 15.81 6.08 13.32
C LEU A 371 15.30 6.17 14.76
N HIS A 372 14.41 7.13 15.01
CA HIS A 372 13.68 7.24 16.27
C HIS A 372 12.23 6.80 16.08
N VAL A 373 11.97 5.51 16.28
CA VAL A 373 10.62 4.94 16.23
C VAL A 373 10.04 4.94 17.64
N GLN A 374 9.09 5.84 17.90
CA GLN A 374 8.40 5.86 19.19
C GLN A 374 7.32 4.79 19.23
N VAL A 375 7.65 3.64 19.82
CA VAL A 375 6.66 2.66 20.27
C VAL A 375 6.24 3.09 21.67
N LYS A 376 5.05 3.69 21.83
CA LYS A 376 4.56 4.05 23.16
C LYS A 376 4.47 2.76 23.99
N PRO A 377 5.14 2.66 25.14
CA PRO A 377 4.98 1.51 26.01
C PRO A 377 3.52 1.39 26.39
N PHE A 378 3.00 0.17 26.38
CA PHE A 378 1.64 -0.12 26.77
C PHE A 378 1.43 0.37 28.21
N GLN A 379 0.66 1.45 28.39
CA GLN A 379 0.07 1.75 29.68
C GLN A 379 -1.08 0.78 29.83
N ALA A 380 -0.86 -0.34 30.53
CA ALA A 380 -1.94 -1.17 31.02
C ALA A 380 -2.99 -0.23 31.59
N ALA A 381 -4.16 -0.17 30.94
CA ALA A 381 -5.26 0.67 31.38
C ALA A 381 -5.50 0.26 32.84
N GLY A 382 -5.05 1.11 33.77
CA GLY A 382 -5.16 0.84 35.18
C GLY A 382 -6.60 0.48 35.48
N ASN A 383 -6.80 -0.67 36.13
CA ASN A 383 -8.06 -1.16 36.67
C ASN A 383 -9.05 -0.03 36.99
N LYS A 384 -9.93 0.27 36.04
CA LYS A 384 -11.26 0.82 36.28
C LYS A 384 -12.22 0.13 35.33
N VAL A 385 -12.35 -1.18 35.51
CA VAL A 385 -13.63 -1.83 35.25
C VAL A 385 -14.60 -1.22 36.25
N ALA A 386 -15.28 -0.15 35.84
CA ALA A 386 -16.55 0.20 36.45
C ALA A 386 -17.49 -0.97 36.14
N VAL A 387 -17.59 -1.88 37.10
CA VAL A 387 -18.61 -2.92 37.12
C VAL A 387 -19.94 -2.18 37.17
N MET A 388 -20.55 -1.94 36.00
CA MET A 388 -21.99 -1.77 35.95
C MET A 388 -22.60 -3.13 36.29
N ALA A 389 -22.96 -3.28 37.57
CA ALA A 389 -23.77 -4.38 38.05
C ALA A 389 -25.14 -4.29 37.37
N ALA A 390 -25.34 -5.06 36.30
CA ALA A 390 -26.66 -5.53 35.91
C ALA A 390 -26.78 -6.95 36.43
N GLY A 391 -27.54 -7.13 37.52
CA GLY A 391 -27.89 -8.44 38.05
C GLY A 391 -28.71 -9.21 37.03
N ALA A 392 -28.19 -10.37 36.62
CA ALA A 392 -28.98 -11.46 36.09
C ALA A 392 -28.36 -12.76 36.63
N ALA A 393 -29.20 -13.54 37.31
CA ALA A 393 -28.84 -14.82 37.92
C ALA A 393 -28.36 -15.84 36.85
N PRO A 394 -27.49 -16.79 37.21
CA PRO A 394 -26.97 -17.77 36.28
C PRO A 394 -28.07 -18.78 35.89
N ASN A 395 -28.38 -18.86 34.60
CA ASN A 395 -29.11 -20.01 34.05
C ASN A 395 -28.09 -21.10 33.69
N GLU A 396 -28.28 -22.29 34.25
CA GLU A 396 -27.59 -23.53 33.88
C GLU A 396 -27.73 -23.83 32.37
N PRO A 397 -26.71 -24.39 31.73
CA PRO A 397 -26.81 -24.83 30.35
C PRO A 397 -27.64 -26.11 30.24
N ALA A 398 -28.75 -26.05 29.51
CA ALA A 398 -29.52 -27.22 29.12
C ALA A 398 -28.70 -28.11 28.17
N ALA A 399 -28.75 -29.42 28.43
CA ALA A 399 -28.12 -30.46 27.63
C ALA A 399 -28.60 -30.41 26.16
N LYS A 400 -27.65 -30.43 25.21
CA LYS A 400 -27.94 -30.63 23.78
C LYS A 400 -28.37 -32.08 23.54
N ALA A 401 -29.51 -32.26 22.91
CA ALA A 401 -29.97 -33.52 22.36
C ALA A 401 -29.10 -33.94 21.14
N PRO A 402 -28.96 -35.25 20.87
CA PRO A 402 -28.17 -35.74 19.74
C PRO A 402 -28.87 -35.44 18.40
N VAL A 403 -28.10 -34.99 17.43
CA VAL A 403 -28.52 -34.77 16.03
C VAL A 403 -28.34 -36.07 15.26
N ALA A 404 -29.40 -36.51 14.58
CA ALA A 404 -29.39 -37.68 13.68
C ALA A 404 -28.59 -37.40 12.40
N PRO A 405 -28.00 -38.43 11.76
CA PRO A 405 -27.20 -38.25 10.55
C PRO A 405 -28.11 -37.92 9.36
N ASP A 406 -27.77 -36.84 8.66
CA ASP A 406 -28.43 -36.44 7.41
C ASP A 406 -27.70 -37.11 6.23
N GLU A 407 -28.44 -37.85 5.42
CA GLU A 407 -27.96 -38.50 4.19
C GLU A 407 -27.74 -37.42 3.12
N ALA A 408 -26.49 -37.22 2.71
CA ALA A 408 -26.15 -36.34 1.60
C ALA A 408 -26.48 -37.03 0.27
N ALA A 409 -27.55 -36.58 -0.39
CA ALA A 409 -27.78 -36.84 -1.81
C ALA A 409 -26.76 -36.04 -2.64
N VAL A 410 -25.86 -36.74 -3.32
CA VAL A 410 -24.90 -36.18 -4.27
C VAL A 410 -25.61 -35.90 -5.59
N ASP A 411 -25.52 -34.65 -6.04
CA ASP A 411 -26.00 -34.20 -7.36
C ASP A 411 -25.14 -34.84 -8.48
N PRO A 412 -25.72 -35.64 -9.39
CA PRO A 412 -25.00 -36.33 -10.46
C PRO A 412 -24.41 -35.40 -11.54
N ALA A 413 -24.65 -34.08 -11.51
CA ALA A 413 -24.11 -33.13 -12.48
C ALA A 413 -22.63 -32.73 -12.24
N MET A 414 -22.03 -33.07 -11.10
CA MET A 414 -20.64 -32.70 -10.77
C MET A 414 -19.60 -33.81 -11.01
N ALA A 415 -20.03 -35.02 -11.36
CA ALA A 415 -19.13 -36.15 -11.65
C ALA A 415 -18.52 -36.10 -13.07
N GLU A 416 -19.14 -35.37 -14.01
CA GLU A 416 -18.69 -35.34 -15.41
C GLU A 416 -17.59 -34.28 -15.67
N LEU A 417 -17.40 -33.32 -14.76
CA LEU A 417 -16.35 -32.30 -14.87
C LEU A 417 -14.98 -32.79 -14.36
N ALA A 418 -14.96 -33.75 -13.43
CA ALA A 418 -13.74 -34.33 -12.88
C ALA A 418 -13.05 -35.33 -13.82
N ALA A 419 -13.76 -35.85 -14.84
CA ALA A 419 -13.20 -36.76 -15.84
C ALA A 419 -12.52 -36.05 -17.04
N MET A 420 -12.58 -34.71 -17.12
CA MET A 420 -11.98 -33.92 -18.22
C MET A 420 -10.63 -33.28 -17.88
N LEU A 421 -10.13 -33.43 -16.64
CA LEU A 421 -8.83 -32.90 -16.23
C LEU A 421 -7.91 -34.09 -15.93
N GLY A 422 -7.07 -34.40 -16.92
CA GLY A 422 -6.15 -35.53 -16.92
C GLY A 422 -5.28 -35.62 -15.67
N GLU A 423 -5.20 -36.85 -15.17
CA GLU A 423 -4.26 -37.33 -14.16
C GLU A 423 -2.82 -37.19 -14.68
N ASP A 424 -1.98 -36.50 -13.91
CA ASP A 424 -0.56 -36.82 -13.75
C ASP A 424 -0.01 -35.86 -12.70
N MET A 425 0.10 -36.32 -11.44
CA MET A 425 1.16 -35.90 -10.51
C MET A 425 1.28 -36.93 -9.37
N VAL A 426 2.40 -37.63 -9.41
CA VAL A 426 2.92 -38.56 -8.40
C VAL A 426 3.31 -37.78 -7.14
N ALA A 427 2.88 -38.26 -5.97
CA ALA A 427 3.29 -37.72 -4.67
C ALA A 427 4.52 -38.49 -4.15
N ASP A 428 5.63 -37.79 -3.93
CA ASP A 428 6.79 -38.28 -3.18
C ASP A 428 6.85 -37.57 -1.83
N THR A 429 7.04 -38.36 -0.77
CA THR A 429 7.15 -37.90 0.63
C THR A 429 8.63 -37.87 1.02
N PRO A 430 9.15 -36.80 1.66
CA PRO A 430 10.49 -36.85 2.23
C PRO A 430 10.48 -37.13 3.74
N SER A 431 11.47 -37.93 4.13
CA SER A 431 11.83 -38.39 5.45
C SER A 431 12.39 -37.28 6.35
N THR A 432 12.14 -37.46 7.65
CA THR A 432 12.65 -36.69 8.79
C THR A 432 14.14 -36.92 9.05
N GLU A 433 14.94 -35.85 9.15
CA GLU A 433 16.22 -35.86 9.86
C GLU A 433 16.30 -34.71 10.87
N VAL A 434 16.94 -35.00 11.99
CA VAL A 434 17.01 -34.26 13.26
C VAL A 434 18.11 -33.19 13.17
N ALA A 435 17.82 -31.97 13.61
CA ALA A 435 18.80 -30.88 13.72
C ALA A 435 19.41 -30.81 15.13
N THR A 436 20.72 -30.55 15.19
CA THR A 436 21.51 -30.31 16.40
C THR A 436 21.68 -28.81 16.64
N GLU A 437 21.61 -28.38 17.91
CA GLU A 437 21.73 -27.00 18.39
C GLU A 437 23.16 -26.44 18.30
N ASP A 438 23.27 -25.14 17.99
CA ASP A 438 24.53 -24.36 17.99
C ASP A 438 24.44 -23.23 19.05
N PRO A 439 25.38 -23.11 20.00
CA PRO A 439 25.20 -22.24 21.17
C PRO A 439 26.02 -20.95 21.10
N TYR A 440 25.61 -19.93 20.32
CA TYR A 440 26.14 -18.56 20.46
C TYR A 440 25.12 -17.48 20.05
N ALA A 441 24.34 -16.96 21.02
CA ALA A 441 23.52 -15.76 20.85
C ALA A 441 23.92 -14.71 21.91
N SER A 442 24.18 -13.47 21.47
CA SER A 442 24.57 -12.33 22.32
C SER A 442 23.39 -11.41 22.66
N ASP A 443 23.35 -10.96 23.91
CA ASP A 443 22.22 -10.37 24.66
C ASP A 443 21.68 -8.96 24.26
N GLU A 444 21.87 -8.46 23.05
CA GLU A 444 21.42 -7.08 22.69
C GLU A 444 20.05 -6.97 21.98
N TYR A 445 19.35 -8.07 21.69
CA TYR A 445 18.05 -8.09 20.98
C TYR A 445 16.86 -8.71 21.77
N ALA A 446 16.98 -8.87 23.09
CA ALA A 446 16.04 -9.61 23.94
C ALA A 446 14.62 -9.00 24.14
N GLY A 447 14.19 -8.04 23.32
CA GLY A 447 12.87 -7.41 23.43
C GLY A 447 11.75 -8.05 22.62
N LEU A 448 12.09 -8.90 21.63
CA LEU A 448 11.14 -9.60 20.75
C LEU A 448 11.35 -11.10 20.91
N GLY A 449 10.83 -11.68 21.99
CA GLY A 449 10.87 -13.12 22.20
C GLY A 449 9.98 -13.83 21.19
N PHE A 450 10.59 -14.53 20.23
CA PHE A 450 9.92 -15.54 19.42
C PHE A 450 10.00 -16.83 20.23
N GLY A 451 8.85 -17.29 20.76
CA GLY A 451 8.83 -18.53 21.56
C GLY A 451 9.19 -19.73 20.70
N ASP A 452 10.10 -20.57 21.19
CA ASP A 452 10.48 -21.81 20.53
C ASP A 452 9.35 -22.86 20.61
N ASP A 453 9.16 -23.49 19.45
CA ASP A 453 8.55 -24.79 19.18
C ASP A 453 7.04 -25.05 19.36
N ALA A 454 6.52 -25.69 18.30
CA ALA A 454 5.26 -26.43 18.16
C ALA A 454 3.98 -25.62 17.86
N GLY A 455 3.72 -25.38 16.56
CA GLY A 455 2.44 -25.68 15.89
C GLY A 455 1.10 -25.20 16.49
N GLY A 456 1.13 -24.26 17.42
CA GLY A 456 0.00 -23.56 18.01
C GLY A 456 0.34 -22.08 18.11
N ASP A 457 -0.68 -21.22 18.21
CA ASP A 457 -0.59 -19.75 18.29
C ASP A 457 0.77 -19.25 18.82
N VAL A 458 1.71 -18.98 17.91
CA VAL A 458 3.01 -18.40 18.26
C VAL A 458 2.71 -16.98 18.70
N ASP A 459 2.63 -16.76 20.02
CA ASP A 459 2.45 -15.44 20.61
C ASP A 459 3.77 -14.68 20.48
N ILE A 460 4.03 -14.14 19.28
CA ILE A 460 5.13 -13.18 19.10
C ILE A 460 4.84 -12.00 20.02
N GLN A 461 5.63 -11.87 21.07
CA GLN A 461 5.55 -10.69 21.92
C GLN A 461 5.84 -9.44 21.08
N GLY A 462 4.92 -8.47 21.12
CA GLY A 462 5.04 -7.25 20.35
C GLY A 462 4.55 -7.32 18.90
N PHE A 463 3.85 -8.39 18.48
CA PHE A 463 3.36 -8.51 17.11
C PHE A 463 2.50 -7.33 16.67
N ALA A 464 3.04 -6.52 15.76
CA ALA A 464 2.41 -5.33 15.21
C ALA A 464 1.79 -4.43 16.29
N THR A 465 2.50 -4.22 17.41
CA THR A 465 2.07 -3.34 18.48
C THR A 465 1.66 -1.99 17.94
N ARG A 466 0.53 -1.44 18.39
CA ARG A 466 0.02 -0.16 17.88
C ARG A 466 1.07 0.94 17.94
N LEU A 467 1.42 1.50 16.77
CA LEU A 467 2.29 2.66 16.66
C LEU A 467 1.44 3.94 16.72
N TYR A 468 1.92 4.94 17.47
CA TYR A 468 1.34 6.28 17.50
C TYR A 468 2.34 7.27 16.91
N VAL A 469 1.96 7.94 15.83
CA VAL A 469 2.73 9.06 15.29
C VAL A 469 2.11 10.36 15.78
N GLU A 470 2.33 10.67 17.06
CA GLU A 470 1.89 11.94 17.67
C GLU A 470 2.92 13.06 17.48
N GLY A 471 4.13 12.75 16.96
CA GLY A 471 5.22 13.68 16.76
C GLY A 471 5.82 13.62 15.35
N GLN A 472 7.14 13.74 15.28
CA GLN A 472 7.89 13.69 14.03
C GLN A 472 7.90 12.26 13.46
N LEU A 473 7.76 12.13 12.14
CA LEU A 473 7.98 10.88 11.45
C LEU A 473 9.44 10.41 11.64
N PRO A 474 9.71 9.09 11.60
CA PRO A 474 11.04 8.55 11.84
C PRO A 474 11.94 8.79 10.62
N PHE A 475 12.32 10.04 10.38
CA PHE A 475 13.34 10.39 9.41
C PHE A 475 14.70 9.91 9.91
N PRO A 476 15.62 9.51 9.01
CA PRO A 476 17.00 9.21 9.40
C PRO A 476 17.67 10.43 10.03
N THR A 477 18.41 10.23 11.12
CA THR A 477 19.16 11.31 11.78
C THR A 477 20.62 11.36 11.37
N LYS A 478 21.17 10.26 10.84
CA LYS A 478 22.54 10.26 10.30
C LYS A 478 22.54 10.86 8.91
N ALA A 479 23.46 11.80 8.67
CA ALA A 479 23.54 12.54 7.40
C ALA A 479 23.66 11.61 6.17
N GLN A 480 24.47 10.55 6.28
CA GLN A 480 24.64 9.55 5.22
C GLN A 480 23.36 8.76 4.89
N ALA A 481 22.40 8.67 5.82
CA ALA A 481 21.13 7.99 5.58
C ALA A 481 20.06 8.88 4.91
N VAL A 482 20.26 10.21 4.85
CA VAL A 482 19.25 11.17 4.34
C VAL A 482 18.94 10.97 2.85
N GLY A 483 19.86 10.34 2.10
CA GLY A 483 19.65 9.96 0.71
C GLY A 483 18.71 8.76 0.50
N TYR A 484 18.39 8.03 1.57
CA TYR A 484 17.59 6.81 1.55
C TYR A 484 16.24 7.03 2.23
N GLY A 485 15.20 6.42 1.67
CA GLY A 485 13.85 6.51 2.20
C GLY A 485 13.16 7.84 1.96
N ALA A 486 12.07 8.06 2.68
CA ALA A 486 11.22 9.23 2.54
C ALA A 486 11.91 10.49 3.09
N ASN A 487 11.74 11.60 2.38
CA ASN A 487 12.42 12.86 2.61
C ASN A 487 11.45 14.04 2.40
N ALA A 488 11.37 14.92 3.40
CA ALA A 488 10.51 16.09 3.36
C ALA A 488 10.90 17.12 2.29
N ASN A 489 12.14 17.09 1.81
CA ASN A 489 12.63 17.96 0.74
C ASN A 489 12.34 17.41 -0.67
N LEU A 490 11.88 16.15 -0.78
CA LEU A 490 11.52 15.51 -2.04
C LEU A 490 10.01 15.57 -2.34
N VAL A 491 9.25 16.35 -1.56
CA VAL A 491 7.81 16.55 -1.78
C VAL A 491 7.61 17.21 -3.14
N GLU A 492 6.86 16.55 -4.01
CA GLU A 492 6.67 17.06 -5.37
C GLU A 492 5.62 18.17 -5.45
N ALA A 493 5.90 19.10 -6.35
CA ALA A 493 4.93 20.03 -6.90
C ALA A 493 4.26 19.34 -8.11
N PHE A 494 3.07 18.78 -7.89
CA PHE A 494 2.26 18.17 -8.95
C PHE A 494 1.46 19.21 -9.72
#